data_AF-A0A7W1A5A7-F1
#
_entry.id   AF-A0A7W1A5A7-F1
#
_cell.length_a   1.000
_cell.length_b   1.000
_cell.length_c   1.000
_cell.angle_alpha   90.00
_cell.angle_beta   90.00
_cell.angle_gamma   90.00
#
_symmetry.space_group_name_H-M   'P 1'
#
loop_
_entity.id
_entity.type
_entity.pdbx_description
1 polymer ?
#
loop_
_entity_poly.entity_id
_entity_poly.type
_entity_poly.pdbx_seq_one_letter_code
_entity_poly.pdbx_strand_id
1 'polypeptide(L)'
;TFVDGVAIASGFEVSSGLGLLVFFAILLHKLPEGLAISSLFLAAGESRRRALGAGAALAVASIIGALLTDQVPLLGKYGIALSAGVTLYVGASNLVPEFQGKTGWRLPASFFAGCALYYLMRRLIAA
;
A
#
# COMPACT_ATOMS: atom_id res chain seq x y z
N THR A 1 5.10 0.45 -2.62
CA THR A 1 6.02 1.46 -3.17
C THR A 1 6.92 1.97 -2.05
N PHE A 2 7.84 2.89 -2.35
CA PHE A 2 8.80 3.46 -1.40
C PHE A 2 8.16 3.88 -0.06
N VAL A 3 7.06 4.64 -0.11
CA VAL A 3 6.38 5.11 1.10
C VAL A 3 5.78 4.00 1.95
N ASP A 4 5.46 2.85 1.37
CA ASP A 4 4.99 1.69 2.14
C ASP A 4 6.15 1.05 2.93
N GLY A 5 7.34 1.03 2.35
CA GLY A 5 8.56 0.66 3.08
C GLY A 5 8.81 1.55 4.28
N VAL A 6 8.69 2.87 4.07
CA VAL A 6 8.80 3.87 5.14
C VAL A 6 7.76 3.64 6.23
N ALA A 7 6.51 3.35 5.85
CA ALA A 7 5.44 3.09 6.80
C ALA A 7 5.75 1.89 7.71
N ILE A 8 6.29 0.81 7.13
CA ILE A 8 6.65 -0.40 7.87
C ILE A 8 7.75 -0.09 8.88
N ALA A 9 8.87 0.50 8.41
CA ALA A 9 10.01 0.81 9.27
C ALA A 9 9.62 1.78 10.41
N SER A 10 9.01 2.92 10.08
CA SER A 10 8.53 3.86 11.11
C SER A 10 7.47 3.25 12.03
N GLY A 11 6.65 2.32 11.54
CA GLY A 11 5.70 1.56 12.36
C GLY A 11 6.40 0.75 13.45
N PHE A 12 7.50 0.07 13.10
CA PHE A 12 8.33 -0.68 14.04
C PHE A 12 9.11 0.21 15.01
N GLU A 13 9.52 1.41 14.60
CA GLU A 13 10.11 2.40 15.51
C GLU A 13 9.13 2.85 16.60
N VAL A 14 7.83 2.94 16.30
CA VAL A 14 6.80 3.29 17.29
C VAL A 14 6.48 2.12 18.21
N SER A 15 6.20 0.94 17.67
CA SER A 15 6.04 -0.31 18.45
C SER A 15 6.02 -1.55 17.55
N SER A 16 6.42 -2.70 18.07
CA SER A 16 6.36 -3.97 17.32
C SER A 16 4.94 -4.33 16.87
N GLY A 17 3.92 -4.05 17.70
CA GLY A 17 2.52 -4.31 17.36
C GLY A 17 2.02 -3.46 16.18
N LEU A 18 2.36 -2.16 16.18
CA LEU A 18 2.03 -1.28 15.05
C LEU A 18 2.79 -1.68 13.79
N GLY A 19 4.09 -1.98 13.91
CA GLY A 19 4.91 -2.45 12.80
C GLY A 19 4.34 -3.70 12.13
N LEU A 20 3.95 -4.71 12.90
CA LEU A 20 3.30 -5.92 12.38
C LEU A 20 1.96 -5.62 11.71
N LEU A 21 1.12 -4.78 12.32
CA LEU A 21 -0.17 -4.39 11.74
C LEU A 21 0.02 -3.70 10.37
N VAL A 22 0.95 -2.75 10.29
CA VAL A 22 1.25 -2.01 9.05
C VAL A 22 1.86 -2.95 8.00
N PHE A 23 2.78 -3.83 8.40
CA PHE A 23 3.37 -4.85 7.52
C PHE A 23 2.31 -5.73 6.86
N PHE A 24 1.41 -6.33 7.63
CA PHE A 24 0.37 -7.19 7.09
C PHE A 24 -0.65 -6.42 6.24
N ALA A 25 -1.01 -5.20 6.63
CA ALA A 25 -1.88 -4.34 5.84
C ALA A 25 -1.28 -4.03 4.45
N ILE A 26 0.02 -3.73 4.40
CA ILE A 26 0.73 -3.46 3.16
C ILE A 26 0.90 -4.73 2.34
N LEU A 27 1.33 -5.84 2.96
CA LEU A 27 1.49 -7.13 2.29
C LEU A 27 0.20 -7.54 1.55
N LEU A 28 -0.95 -7.34 2.19
CA LEU A 28 -2.24 -7.71 1.63
C LEU A 28 -2.59 -6.93 0.36
N HIS A 29 -2.31 -5.63 0.30
CA HIS A 29 -2.60 -4.82 -0.89
C HIS A 29 -1.48 -4.81 -1.94
N LYS A 30 -0.27 -5.30 -1.62
CA LYS A 30 0.87 -5.37 -2.54
C LYS A 30 0.66 -6.34 -3.69
N LEU A 31 0.02 -7.48 -3.44
CA LEU A 31 -0.30 -8.45 -4.49
C LEU A 31 -1.28 -7.86 -5.53
N PRO A 32 -2.44 -7.29 -5.13
CA PRO A 32 -3.32 -6.55 -6.04
C PRO A 32 -2.61 -5.42 -6.80
N GLU A 33 -1.78 -4.64 -6.13
CA GLU A 33 -1.04 -3.52 -6.73
C GLU A 33 -0.05 -4.00 -7.80
N GLY A 34 0.69 -5.07 -7.53
CA GLY A 34 1.59 -5.71 -8.51
C GLY A 34 0.83 -6.21 -9.74
N LEU A 35 -0.32 -6.86 -9.54
CA LEU A 35 -1.18 -7.29 -10.63
C LEU A 35 -1.75 -6.12 -11.43
N ALA A 36 -2.15 -5.03 -10.76
CA ALA A 36 -2.69 -3.84 -11.39
C ALA A 36 -1.65 -3.16 -12.30
N ILE A 37 -0.42 -2.95 -11.82
CA ILE A 37 0.63 -2.32 -12.63
C ILE A 37 1.07 -3.23 -13.78
N SER A 38 1.20 -4.54 -13.56
CA SER A 38 1.51 -5.48 -14.64
C SER A 38 0.41 -5.51 -15.70
N SER A 39 -0.86 -5.49 -15.28
CA SER A 39 -2.00 -5.44 -16.21
C SER A 39 -2.02 -4.14 -17.01
N LEU A 40 -1.68 -3.00 -16.39
CA LEU A 40 -1.58 -1.71 -17.07
C LEU A 40 -0.51 -1.74 -18.17
N PHE A 41 0.67 -2.30 -17.89
CA PHE A 41 1.74 -2.43 -18.89
C PHE A 41 1.28 -3.31 -20.06
N LEU A 42 0.66 -4.46 -19.80
CA LEU A 42 0.13 -5.32 -20.86
C LEU A 42 -0.95 -4.61 -21.69
N ALA A 43 -1.85 -3.86 -21.05
CA ALA A 43 -2.87 -3.07 -21.72
C ALA A 43 -2.28 -1.94 -22.58
N ALA A 44 -1.11 -1.40 -22.20
CA ALA A 44 -0.36 -0.43 -22.97
C ALA A 44 0.43 -1.03 -24.14
N GLY A 45 0.32 -2.34 -24.40
CA GLY A 45 1.03 -3.03 -25.48
C GLY A 45 2.47 -3.43 -25.13
N GLU A 46 2.86 -3.30 -23.86
CA GLU A 46 4.19 -3.67 -23.41
C GLU A 46 4.38 -5.19 -23.28
N SER A 47 5.64 -5.63 -23.37
CA SER A 47 5.98 -7.04 -23.20
C SER A 47 5.71 -7.56 -21.79
N ARG A 48 5.40 -8.86 -21.65
CA ARG A 48 5.24 -9.54 -20.35
C ARG A 48 6.42 -9.32 -19.40
N ARG A 49 7.65 -9.27 -19.93
CA ARG A 49 8.85 -9.02 -19.14
C ARG A 49 8.85 -7.63 -18.51
N ARG A 50 8.45 -6.60 -19.26
CA ARG A 50 8.33 -5.23 -18.74
C ARG A 50 7.20 -5.11 -17.73
N ALA A 51 6.07 -5.77 -17.97
CA ALA A 51 4.95 -5.82 -17.02
C ALA A 51 5.35 -6.43 -15.66
N LEU A 52 6.06 -7.57 -15.66
CA LEU A 52 6.59 -8.17 -14.43
C LEU A 52 7.69 -7.31 -13.80
N GLY A 53 8.55 -6.71 -14.62
CA GLY A 53 9.58 -5.78 -14.17
C GLY A 53 9.02 -4.56 -13.44
N ALA A 54 7.88 -4.02 -13.89
CA ALA A 54 7.19 -2.92 -13.22
C ALA A 54 6.71 -3.32 -11.82
N GLY A 55 6.09 -4.49 -11.68
CA GLY A 55 5.69 -5.02 -10.36
C GLY A 55 6.89 -5.25 -9.43
N ALA A 56 7.97 -5.83 -9.95
CA ALA A 56 9.21 -6.03 -9.21
C ALA A 56 9.84 -4.69 -8.76
N ALA A 57 9.82 -3.67 -9.61
CA ALA A 57 10.31 -2.34 -9.27
C ALA A 57 9.56 -1.73 -8.08
N LEU A 58 8.24 -1.91 -7.99
CA LEU A 58 7.46 -1.46 -6.82
C LEU A 58 7.85 -2.20 -5.54
N ALA A 59 8.14 -3.50 -5.62
CA ALA A 59 8.61 -4.29 -4.49
C ALA A 59 9.99 -3.83 -4.01
N VAL A 60 10.93 -3.66 -4.95
CA VAL A 60 12.28 -3.12 -4.67
C VAL A 60 12.19 -1.73 -4.06
N ALA A 61 11.34 -0.85 -4.58
CA ALA A 61 11.14 0.49 -4.01
C ALA A 61 10.68 0.40 -2.54
N SER A 62 9.80 -0.55 -2.21
CA SER A 62 9.33 -0.76 -0.83
C SER A 62 10.47 -1.21 0.09
N ILE A 63 11.35 -2.11 -0.38
CA ILE A 63 12.54 -2.53 0.38
C ILE A 63 13.47 -1.33 0.61
N ILE A 64 13.74 -0.55 -0.44
CA ILE A 64 14.59 0.66 -0.34
C ILE A 64 14.00 1.65 0.67
N GLY A 65 12.68 1.89 0.64
CA GLY A 65 12.01 2.76 1.60
C GLY A 65 12.22 2.32 3.04
N ALA A 66 12.05 1.03 3.33
CA ALA A 66 12.29 0.49 4.67
C ALA A 66 13.75 0.66 5.10
N LEU A 67 14.72 0.32 4.24
CA LEU A 67 16.16 0.40 4.55
C LEU A 67 16.66 1.84 4.75
N LEU A 68 16.08 2.82 4.05
CA LEU A 68 16.49 4.22 4.14
C LEU A 68 15.79 5.00 5.25
N THR A 69 14.78 4.43 5.90
CA THR A 69 13.98 5.16 6.91
C THR A 69 14.85 5.60 8.08
N ASP A 70 15.64 4.68 8.64
CA ASP A 70 16.51 4.96 9.79
C ASP A 70 17.70 5.86 9.42
N GLN A 71 18.05 5.93 8.13
CA GLN A 71 19.16 6.73 7.62
C GLN A 71 18.78 8.19 7.37
N VAL A 72 17.48 8.48 7.29
CA VAL A 72 16.96 9.83 7.01
C VAL A 72 16.10 10.26 8.19
N PRO A 73 16.58 11.14 9.09
CA PRO A 73 15.87 11.51 10.32
C PRO A 73 14.44 12.02 10.11
N LEU A 74 14.18 12.67 8.97
CA LEU A 74 12.83 13.11 8.59
C LEU A 74 11.89 11.93 8.32
N LEU A 75 12.39 10.84 7.72
CA LEU A 75 11.61 9.63 7.47
C LEU A 75 11.34 8.86 8.77
N GLY A 76 12.30 8.72 9.68
CA GLY A 76 12.02 8.12 10.99
C GLY A 76 10.97 8.92 11.78
N LYS A 77 11.15 10.25 11.87
CA LYS A 77 10.26 11.12 12.66
C LYS A 77 8.86 11.29 12.07
N TYR A 78 8.74 11.43 10.75
CA TYR A 78 7.47 11.76 10.08
C TYR A 78 7.00 10.70 9.09
N GLY A 79 7.64 9.53 9.03
CA GLY A 79 7.38 8.50 8.03
C GLY A 79 5.95 8.00 8.07
N ILE A 80 5.40 7.71 9.25
CA ILE A 80 3.98 7.30 9.37
C ILE A 80 3.05 8.39 8.83
N ALA A 81 3.28 9.66 9.18
CA ALA A 81 2.44 10.77 8.74
C ALA A 81 2.54 10.98 7.22
N LEU A 82 3.75 10.92 6.67
CA LEU A 82 4.01 10.99 5.23
C LEU A 82 3.30 9.86 4.50
N SER A 83 3.51 8.62 4.93
CA SER A 83 2.92 7.43 4.29
C SER A 83 1.40 7.45 4.38
N ALA A 84 0.82 7.76 5.55
CA ALA A 84 -0.62 7.90 5.70
C ALA A 84 -1.18 8.98 4.76
N GLY A 85 -0.52 10.13 4.66
CA GLY A 85 -0.90 11.21 3.74
C GLY A 85 -0.89 10.76 2.28
N VAL A 86 0.16 10.06 1.84
CA VAL A 86 0.26 9.56 0.46
C VAL A 86 -0.80 8.48 0.19
N THR A 87 -1.00 7.53 1.10
CA THR A 87 -2.04 6.50 0.95
C THR A 87 -3.43 7.12 0.85
N LEU A 88 -3.74 8.12 1.70
CA LEU A 88 -5.01 8.85 1.64
C LEU A 88 -5.14 9.63 0.33
N TYR A 89 -4.10 10.34 -0.09
CA TYR A 89 -4.09 11.09 -1.34
C TYR A 89 -4.36 10.17 -2.54
N VAL A 90 -3.60 9.09 -2.71
CA VAL A 90 -3.77 8.15 -3.82
C VAL A 90 -5.14 7.47 -3.78
N GLY A 91 -5.60 7.07 -2.60
CA GLY A 91 -6.92 6.49 -2.42
C GLY A 91 -8.04 7.45 -2.83
N ALA A 92 -7.95 8.70 -2.39
CA ALA A 92 -8.96 9.73 -2.67
C ALA A 92 -8.91 10.25 -4.11
N SER A 93 -7.73 10.40 -4.71
CA SER A 93 -7.56 10.99 -6.05
C SER A 93 -7.81 9.98 -7.17
N ASN A 94 -7.52 8.69 -6.94
CA ASN A 94 -7.55 7.69 -8.00
C ASN A 94 -8.65 6.65 -7.76
N LEU A 95 -8.69 6.03 -6.57
CA LEU A 95 -9.61 4.91 -6.31
C LEU A 95 -11.05 5.36 -6.11
N VAL A 96 -11.28 6.44 -5.37
CA VAL A 96 -12.63 6.96 -5.11
C VAL A 96 -13.36 7.38 -6.40
N PRO A 97 -12.74 8.18 -7.28
CA PRO A 97 -13.38 8.56 -8.54
C PRO A 97 -13.64 7.36 -9.46
N GLU A 98 -12.71 6.41 -9.53
CA GLU A 98 -12.82 5.23 -10.40
C GLU A 98 -14.04 4.36 -10.07
N PHE A 99 -14.35 4.14 -8.78
CA PHE A 99 -15.55 3.36 -8.45
C PHE A 99 -16.84 4.16 -8.58
N GLN A 100 -16.81 5.48 -8.32
CA GLN A 100 -17.96 6.35 -8.52
C GLN A 100 -18.36 6.45 -10.01
N GLY A 101 -17.39 6.30 -10.91
CA GLY A 101 -17.62 6.24 -12.35
C GLY A 101 -18.23 4.93 -12.86
N LYS A 102 -18.40 3.90 -12.02
CA LYS A 102 -18.95 2.59 -12.42
C LYS A 102 -20.30 2.31 -11.79
N THR A 103 -21.21 1.72 -12.56
CA THR A 103 -22.55 1.35 -12.10
C THR A 103 -22.55 -0.03 -11.42
N GLY A 104 -23.39 -0.19 -10.40
CA GLY A 104 -23.57 -1.46 -9.67
C GLY A 104 -23.01 -1.48 -8.25
N TRP A 105 -23.38 -2.51 -7.47
CA TRP A 105 -23.13 -2.57 -6.02
C TRP A 105 -21.85 -3.32 -5.61
N ARG A 106 -21.24 -4.09 -6.53
CA ARG A 106 -20.12 -4.98 -6.21
C ARG A 106 -18.86 -4.23 -5.80
N LEU A 107 -18.51 -3.14 -6.52
CA LEU A 107 -17.33 -2.33 -6.21
C LEU A 107 -17.47 -1.60 -4.85
N PRO A 108 -18.58 -0.89 -4.57
CA PRO A 108 -18.82 -0.31 -3.24
C PRO A 108 -18.77 -1.37 -2.13
N ALA A 109 -19.38 -2.54 -2.32
CA ALA A 109 -19.34 -3.61 -1.33
C ALA A 109 -17.91 -4.10 -1.05
N SER A 110 -17.08 -4.29 -2.08
CA SER A 110 -15.66 -4.65 -1.91
C SER A 110 -14.85 -3.59 -1.15
N PHE A 111 -15.12 -2.30 -1.39
CA PHE A 111 -14.48 -1.21 -0.65
C PHE A 111 -14.79 -1.28 0.85
N PHE A 112 -16.08 -1.36 1.21
CA PHE A 112 -16.49 -1.46 2.61
C PHE A 112 -16.06 -2.78 3.27
N ALA A 113 -16.00 -3.88 2.52
CA ALA A 113 -15.43 -5.14 3.00
C ALA A 113 -13.95 -4.98 3.38
N GLY A 114 -13.16 -4.24 2.58
CA GLY A 114 -11.78 -3.89 2.92
C GLY A 114 -11.67 -3.10 4.23
N CYS A 115 -12.53 -2.11 4.44
CA CYS A 115 -12.59 -1.36 5.71
C CYS A 115 -12.95 -2.26 6.90
N ALA A 116 -13.92 -3.17 6.74
CA ALA A 116 -14.31 -4.12 7.77
C ALA A 116 -13.18 -5.09 8.13
N LEU A 117 -12.45 -5.60 7.13
CA LEU A 117 -11.29 -6.48 7.33
C LEU A 117 -10.17 -5.77 8.10
N TYR A 118 -9.87 -4.51 7.76
CA TYR A 118 -8.91 -3.71 8.51
C TYR A 118 -9.34 -3.54 9.99
N TYR A 119 -10.61 -3.22 10.22
CA TYR A 119 -11.14 -3.08 11.58
C TYR A 119 -11.02 -4.36 12.39
N LEU A 120 -11.29 -5.51 11.78
CA LEU A 120 -11.14 -6.83 12.40
C LEU A 120 -9.67 -7.11 12.74
N MET A 121 -8.75 -6.87 11.80
CA MET A 121 -7.32 -7.07 12.03
C MET A 121 -6.80 -6.19 13.18
N ARG A 122 -7.24 -4.93 13.25
CA ARG A 122 -6.94 -4.03 14.37
C ARG A 122 -7.43 -4.60 15.70
N ARG A 123 -8.65 -5.17 15.75
CA ARG A 123 -9.21 -5.77 16.97
C ARG A 123 -8.41 -6.99 17.44
N LEU A 124 -7.92 -7.80 16.51
CA LEU A 124 -7.14 -9.01 16.82
C LEU A 124 -5.74 -8.70 17.31
N ILE A 125 -5.09 -7.65 16.80
CA ILE A 125 -3.72 -7.27 17.17
C ILE A 125 -3.70 -6.43 18.47
N ALA A 126 -4.78 -5.71 18.77
CA ALA A 126 -4.90 -4.88 19.97
C ALA A 126 -5.49 -5.60 21.19
N ALA A 127 -5.74 -6.91 21.09
CA ALA A 127 -6.20 -7.78 22.17
C ALA A 127 -5.02 -8.59 22.72
#